data_AF-A0A530K7F4-F1
#
_entry.id   AF-A0A530K7F4-F1
#
_cell.length_a   1.000
_cell.length_b   1.000
_cell.length_c   1.000
_cell.angle_alpha   90.00
_cell.angle_beta   90.00
_cell.angle_gamma   90.00
#
_symmetry.space_group_name_H-M   'P 1'
#
loop_
_entity.id
_entity.type
_entity.pdbx_description
1 polymer ?
#
loop_
_entity_poly.entity_id
_entity_poly.type
_entity_poly.pdbx_seq_one_letter_code
_entity_poly.pdbx_strand_id
1 'polypeptide(L)'
;DEPTLEAVLSRLAPCDLVLVEGYKREAHRKIETRRLEAKDRTPLSAGDRNIVAVAADFGVEGEHLPVFDLDDANSIADFIERTAGLVA
;
A
#
# COMPACT_ATOMS: atom_id res chain seq x y z
N ASP A 1 -1.17 -23.12 -10.64
CA ASP A 1 -1.96 -21.91 -10.34
C ASP A 1 -1.35 -21.15 -9.19
N GLU A 2 -1.48 -19.83 -9.23
CA GLU A 2 -1.03 -18.95 -8.13
C GLU A 2 -1.94 -19.16 -6.91
N PRO A 3 -1.39 -19.31 -5.69
CA PRO A 3 -2.21 -19.49 -4.49
C PRO A 3 -3.01 -18.21 -4.18
N THR A 4 -4.19 -18.36 -3.58
CA THR A 4 -4.94 -17.22 -3.05
C THR A 4 -4.16 -16.55 -1.92
N LEU A 5 -4.38 -15.25 -1.72
CA LEU A 5 -3.75 -14.52 -0.62
C LEU A 5 -4.06 -15.18 0.74
N GLU A 6 -5.31 -15.61 0.94
CA GLU A 6 -5.73 -16.34 2.16
C GLU A 6 -4.93 -17.64 2.39
N ALA A 7 -4.67 -18.41 1.32
CA ALA A 7 -3.88 -19.64 1.42
C ALA A 7 -2.40 -19.35 1.77
N VAL A 8 -1.87 -18.20 1.37
CA VAL A 8 -0.53 -17.75 1.79
C VAL A 8 -0.54 -17.29 3.24
N LEU A 9 -1.48 -16.40 3.61
CA LEU A 9 -1.59 -15.83 4.95
C LEU A 9 -1.75 -16.89 6.04
N SER A 10 -2.51 -17.96 5.78
CA SER A 10 -2.70 -19.06 6.74
C SER A 10 -1.42 -19.79 7.15
N ARG A 11 -0.32 -19.61 6.39
CA ARG A 11 0.99 -20.23 6.66
C ARG A 11 1.96 -19.32 7.41
N LEU A 12 1.60 -18.05 7.61
CA LEU A 12 2.49 -17.04 8.19
C LEU A 12 2.26 -16.84 9.70
N ALA A 13 1.30 -17.53 10.31
CA ALA A 13 1.00 -17.39 11.73
C ALA A 13 2.08 -18.05 12.63
N PRO A 14 2.46 -17.42 13.76
CA PRO A 14 2.03 -16.11 14.24
C PRO A 14 2.80 -14.95 13.59
N CYS A 15 2.10 -13.87 13.25
CA CYS A 15 2.70 -12.64 12.69
C CYS A 15 1.79 -11.44 12.94
N ASP A 16 2.37 -10.30 13.34
CA ASP A 16 1.64 -9.07 13.64
C ASP A 16 1.41 -8.19 12.39
N LEU A 17 2.25 -8.33 11.36
CA LEU A 17 2.19 -7.54 10.14
C LEU A 17 2.69 -8.35 8.93
N VAL A 18 1.87 -8.42 7.88
CA VAL A 18 2.27 -8.99 6.58
C VAL A 18 2.27 -7.87 5.53
N LEU A 19 3.43 -7.62 4.92
CA LEU A 19 3.54 -6.74 3.74
C LEU A 19 3.31 -7.57 2.47
N VAL A 20 2.40 -7.11 1.62
CA VAL A 20 2.01 -7.82 0.40
C VAL A 20 2.43 -7.01 -0.83
N GLU A 21 3.27 -7.60 -1.68
CA GLU A 21 3.54 -7.11 -3.02
C GLU A 21 2.76 -7.98 -4.02
N GLY A 22 1.95 -7.35 -4.88
CA GLY A 22 1.05 -8.07 -5.78
C GLY A 22 -0.39 -8.14 -5.25
N TYR A 23 -1.15 -9.17 -5.63
CA TYR A 23 -2.54 -9.37 -5.21
C TYR A 23 -3.43 -8.10 -5.30
N LYS A 24 -3.27 -7.35 -6.39
CA LYS A 24 -3.87 -6.00 -6.57
C LYS A 24 -5.40 -5.97 -6.42
N ARG A 25 -6.06 -7.11 -6.68
CA ARG A 25 -7.53 -7.25 -6.64
C ARG A 25 -8.08 -7.65 -5.27
N GLU A 26 -7.21 -8.02 -4.34
CA GLU A 26 -7.61 -8.44 -2.99
C GLU A 26 -7.96 -7.23 -2.11
N ALA A 27 -8.89 -7.40 -1.17
CA ALA A 27 -9.46 -6.29 -0.39
C ALA A 27 -8.63 -5.84 0.83
N HIS A 28 -7.34 -6.15 0.90
CA HIS A 28 -6.45 -5.65 1.96
C HIS A 28 -6.05 -4.19 1.71
N ARG A 29 -5.74 -3.44 2.78
CA ARG A 29 -5.25 -2.05 2.69
C ARG A 29 -3.96 -1.97 1.88
N LYS A 30 -3.81 -0.95 1.03
CA LYS A 30 -2.70 -0.78 0.09
C LYS A 30 -2.14 0.63 0.16
N ILE A 31 -0.87 0.75 -0.18
CA ILE A 31 -0.24 2.01 -0.55
C ILE A 31 -0.01 1.97 -2.06
N GLU A 32 -0.55 2.95 -2.78
CA GLU A 32 -0.33 3.06 -4.22
C GLU A 32 1.03 3.68 -4.49
N THR A 33 1.89 2.98 -5.22
CA THR A 33 3.17 3.53 -5.68
C THR A 33 3.01 4.18 -7.05
N ARG A 34 3.34 5.46 -7.17
CA ARG A 34 3.26 6.23 -8.42
C ARG A 34 4.66 6.65 -8.85
N ARG A 35 5.07 6.23 -10.04
CA ARG A 35 6.38 6.59 -10.62
C ARG A 35 6.21 7.37 -11.93
N LEU A 36 7.04 8.37 -12.17
CA LEU A 36 7.05 9.10 -13.45
C LEU A 36 7.33 8.18 -14.65
N GLU A 37 8.15 7.15 -14.45
CA GLU A 37 8.53 6.16 -15.47
C GLU A 37 7.46 5.07 -15.71
N ALA A 38 6.38 5.04 -14.93
CA ALA A 38 5.34 4.04 -15.10
C ALA A 38 4.63 4.20 -16.46
N LYS A 39 4.38 3.06 -17.13
CA LYS A 39 3.68 3.03 -18.43
C LYS A 39 2.26 3.59 -18.33
N ASP A 40 1.60 3.33 -17.21
CA ASP A 40 0.27 3.84 -16.88
C ASP A 40 0.40 4.61 -15.55
N ARG A 41 -0.11 5.84 -15.56
CA ARG A 41 -0.08 6.77 -14.41
C ARG A 41 -1.48 7.16 -13.98
N THR A 42 -2.50 6.44 -14.45
CA THR A 42 -3.89 6.63 -14.02
C THR A 42 -3.96 6.35 -12.51
N PRO A 43 -4.40 7.30 -11.69
CA PRO A 43 -4.52 7.09 -10.25
C PRO A 43 -5.43 5.90 -9.93
N LEU A 44 -4.93 4.94 -9.16
CA LEU A 44 -5.70 3.77 -8.74
C LEU A 44 -6.62 4.12 -7.55
N SER A 45 -6.20 5.05 -6.70
CA SER A 45 -6.93 5.48 -5.48
C SER A 45 -8.38 5.88 -5.74
N ALA A 46 -8.68 6.48 -6.89
CA ALA A 46 -10.04 6.89 -7.25
C ALA A 46 -11.00 5.70 -7.45
N GLY A 47 -10.48 4.53 -7.83
CA GLY A 47 -11.26 3.33 -8.12
C GLY A 47 -11.17 2.23 -7.06
N ASP A 48 -10.19 2.30 -6.15
CA ASP A 48 -9.98 1.29 -5.11
C ASP A 48 -9.95 1.91 -3.71
N ARG A 49 -11.04 1.70 -2.98
CA ARG A 49 -11.21 2.17 -1.60
C ARG A 49 -10.23 1.57 -0.60
N ASN A 50 -9.52 0.50 -0.97
CA ASN A 50 -8.53 -0.14 -0.12
C ASN A 50 -7.17 0.54 -0.22
N ILE A 51 -6.96 1.44 -1.19
CA ILE A 51 -5.80 2.32 -1.22
C ILE A 51 -5.99 3.40 -0.16
N VAL A 52 -5.11 3.40 0.84
CA VAL A 52 -5.20 4.27 2.01
C VAL A 52 -4.12 5.35 2.06
N ALA A 53 -3.12 5.26 1.17
CA ALA A 53 -2.07 6.25 0.98
C ALA A 53 -1.45 6.11 -0.42
N VAL A 54 -0.72 7.14 -0.82
CA VAL A 54 0.07 7.19 -2.06
C VAL A 54 1.53 7.42 -1.69
N ALA A 55 2.45 6.74 -2.37
CA ALA A 55 3.87 7.04 -2.34
C ALA A 55 4.34 7.35 -3.76
N ALA A 56 4.95 8.50 -3.99
CA ALA A 56 5.30 8.97 -5.34
C ALA A 56 6.72 9.54 -5.45
N ASP A 57 7.35 9.43 -6.62
CA ASP A 57 8.63 10.11 -6.96
C ASP A 57 8.42 11.51 -7.60
N PHE A 58 7.21 12.07 -7.45
CA PHE A 58 6.86 13.39 -7.95
C PHE A 58 5.79 14.04 -7.06
N GLY A 59 5.64 15.36 -7.16
CA GLY A 59 4.59 16.09 -6.46
C GLY A 59 3.20 15.69 -6.97
N VAL A 60 2.38 15.14 -6.08
CA VAL A 60 1.00 14.74 -6.39
C VAL A 60 0.05 15.87 -5.99
N GLU A 61 -0.68 16.41 -6.97
CA GLU A 61 -1.69 17.45 -6.77
C GLU A 61 -3.10 16.86 -6.73
N GLY A 62 -4.00 17.45 -5.92
CA GLY A 62 -5.42 17.09 -5.89
C GLY A 62 -5.77 15.75 -5.25
N GLU A 63 -4.81 15.11 -4.57
CA GLU A 63 -5.04 13.87 -3.81
C GLU A 63 -5.54 14.17 -2.39
N HIS A 64 -6.46 13.35 -1.89
CA HIS A 64 -7.05 13.47 -0.56
C HIS A 64 -6.49 12.46 0.43
N LEU A 65 -5.82 11.42 -0.07
CA LEU A 65 -5.07 10.47 0.74
C LEU A 65 -3.73 11.07 1.20
N PRO A 66 -3.14 10.57 2.31
CA PRO A 66 -1.75 10.86 2.64
C PRO A 66 -0.83 10.52 1.47
N VAL A 67 0.05 11.47 1.12
CA VAL A 67 1.06 11.30 0.07
C VAL A 67 2.44 11.35 0.71
N PHE A 68 3.27 10.37 0.38
CA PHE A 68 4.65 10.26 0.82
C PHE A 68 5.61 10.34 -0.39
N ASP A 69 6.83 10.81 -0.13
CA ASP A 69 7.94 10.56 -1.03
C ASP A 69 8.29 9.06 -1.00
N LEU A 70 8.65 8.46 -2.14
CA LEU A 70 8.98 7.03 -2.20
C LEU A 70 10.20 6.66 -1.35
N ASP A 71 11.14 7.59 -1.15
CA ASP A 71 12.35 7.37 -0.36
C ASP A 71 12.14 7.70 1.13
N ASP A 72 10.98 8.24 1.52
CA ASP A 72 10.61 8.48 2.92
C ASP A 72 10.04 7.22 3.59
N ALA A 73 10.88 6.19 3.65
CA ALA A 73 10.53 4.90 4.25
C ALA A 73 10.13 5.02 5.73
N ASN A 74 10.69 5.99 6.47
CA ASN A 74 10.37 6.19 7.88
C ASN A 74 8.93 6.67 8.06
N SER A 75 8.51 7.72 7.34
CA SER A 75 7.13 8.21 7.44
C SER A 75 6.11 7.18 6.95
N ILE A 76 6.47 6.38 5.94
CA ILE A 76 5.64 5.28 5.44
C ILE A 76 5.50 4.18 6.51
N ALA A 77 6.59 3.76 7.15
CA ALA A 77 6.57 2.77 8.22
C ALA A 77 5.71 3.25 9.40
N ASP A 78 5.92 4.48 9.85
CA ASP A 78 5.14 5.17 10.86
C ASP A 78 3.63 5.17 10.54
N PHE A 79 3.27 5.42 9.28
CA PHE A 79 1.89 5.38 8.82
C PHE A 79 1.32 3.95 8.85
N ILE A 80 2.11 2.96 8.43
CA ILE A 80 1.71 1.54 8.45
C ILE A 80 1.46 1.09 9.89
N GLU A 81 2.37 1.38 10.82
CA GLU A 81 2.24 0.99 12.23
C GLU A 81 0.97 1.59 12.87
N ARG A 82 0.72 2.89 12.67
CA ARG A 82 -0.50 3.55 13.16
C ARG A 82 -1.76 2.94 12.54
N THR A 83 -1.73 2.65 11.24
CA THR A 83 -2.88 2.09 10.52
C THR A 83 -3.16 0.63 10.90
N ALA A 84 -2.11 -0.12 11.24
CA ALA A 84 -2.20 -1.51 11.69
C ALA A 84 -2.52 -1.64 13.19
N GLY A 85 -2.46 -0.54 13.96
CA GLY A 85 -2.66 -0.55 15.41
C GLY A 85 -1.49 -1.17 16.18
N LEU A 86 -0.28 -1.06 15.63
CA LEU A 86 0.97 -1.57 16.24
C LEU A 86 1.64 -0.55 17.16
N VAL A 87 1.18 0.71 17.12
CA VAL A 87 1.63 1.75 18.05
C VAL A 87 0.82 1.66 19.34
N ALA A 88 1.53 1.65 20.48
CA ALA A 88 0.95 1.63 21.83
C ALA A 88 0.29 2.95 22.24
#